data_AF-A0A1Q9T2J9-F1
#
_entry.id   AF-A0A1Q9T2J9-F1
#
_cell.length_a   1.000
_cell.length_b   1.000
_cell.length_c   1.000
_cell.angle_alpha   90.00
_cell.angle_beta   90.00
_cell.angle_gamma   90.00
#
_symmetry.space_group_name_H-M   'P 1'
#
loop_
_entity.id
_entity.type
_entity.pdbx_description
1 polymer ?
#
loop_
_entity_poly.entity_id
_entity_poly.type
_entity_poly.pdbx_seq_one_letter_code
_entity_poly.pdbx_strand_id
1 'polypeptide(L)'
;MSASAKYEIWLQLVRGEATIGQAATSAGVDRSTIIRVRQVAKDGALAALAASRPGTPGKSARDVELEEANAEIDRLGEAVKELAVKLTLLEKKGGLD
;
A
#
# COMPACT_ATOMS: atom_id res chain seq x y z
N MET A 1 -18.23 2.31 -29.93
CA MET A 1 -18.30 1.84 -28.54
C MET A 1 -17.28 2.58 -27.68
N SER A 2 -17.69 3.16 -26.55
CA SER A 2 -16.81 3.94 -25.66
C SER A 2 -15.82 3.06 -24.90
N ALA A 3 -14.79 3.67 -24.28
CA ALA A 3 -13.83 2.94 -23.45
C ALA A 3 -14.51 2.27 -22.25
N SER A 4 -15.38 2.98 -21.52
CA SER A 4 -16.13 2.43 -20.39
C SER A 4 -17.05 1.27 -20.82
N ALA A 5 -17.72 1.36 -21.98
CA ALA A 5 -18.55 0.27 -22.49
C ALA A 5 -17.71 -0.99 -22.83
N LYS A 6 -16.51 -0.81 -23.39
CA LYS A 6 -15.56 -1.91 -23.62
C LYS A 6 -15.11 -2.55 -22.31
N TYR A 7 -14.88 -1.74 -21.29
CA TYR A 7 -14.47 -2.20 -19.97
C TYR A 7 -15.57 -3.02 -19.28
N GLU A 8 -16.81 -2.55 -19.27
CA GLU A 8 -17.95 -3.28 -18.70
C GLU A 8 -18.18 -4.62 -19.40
N ILE A 9 -18.16 -4.64 -20.73
CA ILE A 9 -18.25 -5.89 -21.50
C ILE A 9 -17.12 -6.85 -21.12
N TRP A 10 -15.89 -6.35 -20.99
CA TRP A 10 -14.77 -7.20 -20.56
C TRP A 10 -14.96 -7.78 -19.16
N LEU A 11 -15.47 -7.00 -18.20
CA LEU A 11 -15.78 -7.50 -16.85
C LEU A 11 -16.83 -8.61 -16.88
N GLN A 12 -17.91 -8.45 -17.64
CA GLN A 12 -18.96 -9.47 -17.79
C GLN A 12 -18.39 -10.78 -18.35
N LEU A 13 -17.50 -10.70 -19.36
CA LEU A 13 -16.85 -11.87 -19.94
C LEU A 13 -15.92 -12.57 -18.94
N VAL A 14 -15.14 -11.82 -18.15
CA VAL A 14 -14.20 -12.39 -17.16
C VAL A 14 -14.93 -13.03 -15.99
N ARG A 15 -16.07 -12.47 -15.58
CA ARG A 15 -16.92 -13.03 -14.52
C ARG A 15 -17.80 -14.19 -14.99
N GLY A 16 -17.84 -14.46 -16.30
CA GLY A 16 -18.71 -15.48 -16.88
C GLY A 16 -20.20 -15.11 -16.90
N GLU A 17 -20.53 -13.83 -16.70
CA GLU A 17 -21.90 -13.29 -16.73
C GLU A 17 -22.47 -13.24 -18.15
N ALA A 18 -21.58 -13.15 -19.16
CA ALA A 18 -21.95 -13.16 -20.57
C ALA A 18 -20.98 -13.99 -21.39
N THR A 19 -21.49 -14.64 -22.43
CA THR A 19 -20.68 -15.20 -23.51
C THR A 19 -20.33 -14.14 -24.54
N ILE A 20 -19.32 -14.41 -25.38
CA ILE A 20 -18.94 -13.54 -26.52
C ILE A 20 -20.15 -13.26 -27.43
N GLY A 21 -21.00 -14.28 -27.66
CA GLY A 21 -22.19 -14.15 -28.50
C GLY A 21 -23.24 -13.21 -27.87
N GLN A 22 -23.55 -13.39 -26.59
CA GLN A 22 -24.51 -12.54 -25.89
C GLN A 22 -24.05 -11.09 -25.80
N ALA A 23 -22.77 -10.86 -25.50
CA ALA A 23 -22.18 -9.52 -25.49
C ALA A 23 -22.21 -8.86 -26.88
N ALA A 24 -21.92 -9.62 -27.94
CA ALA A 24 -21.97 -9.14 -29.32
C ALA A 24 -23.39 -8.71 -29.72
N THR A 25 -24.39 -9.56 -29.43
CA THR A 25 -25.81 -9.26 -29.67
C THR A 25 -26.27 -8.04 -28.88
N SER A 26 -25.97 -7.97 -27.57
CA SER A 26 -26.38 -6.84 -26.73
C SER A 26 -25.74 -5.51 -27.16
N ALA A 27 -24.51 -5.55 -27.67
CA ALA A 27 -23.81 -4.36 -28.13
C ALA A 27 -24.09 -4.00 -29.61
N GLY A 28 -24.83 -4.84 -30.34
CA GLY A 28 -25.11 -4.65 -31.76
C GLY A 28 -23.86 -4.72 -32.64
N VAL A 29 -22.88 -5.55 -32.27
CA VAL A 29 -21.60 -5.68 -32.99
C VAL A 29 -21.29 -7.14 -33.35
N ASP A 30 -20.32 -7.34 -34.23
CA ASP A 30 -19.83 -8.68 -34.55
C ASP A 30 -19.02 -9.30 -33.40
N ARG A 31 -19.02 -10.64 -33.30
CA ARG A 31 -18.26 -11.38 -32.29
C ARG A 31 -16.76 -11.07 -32.32
N SER A 32 -16.19 -10.80 -33.50
CA SER A 32 -14.78 -10.39 -33.64
C SER A 32 -14.46 -9.09 -32.90
N THR A 33 -15.41 -8.16 -32.82
CA THR A 33 -15.26 -6.92 -32.05
C THR A 33 -15.12 -7.23 -30.56
N ILE A 34 -15.95 -8.14 -30.04
CA ILE A 34 -15.90 -8.56 -28.63
C ILE A 34 -14.60 -9.33 -28.33
N ILE A 35 -14.16 -10.21 -29.24
CA ILE A 35 -12.88 -10.91 -29.13
C ILE A 35 -11.73 -9.91 -29.05
N ARG A 36 -11.72 -8.90 -29.94
CA ARG A 36 -10.72 -7.82 -29.96
C ARG A 36 -10.73 -7.03 -28.65
N VAL A 37 -11.90 -6.70 -28.12
CA VAL A 37 -12.04 -6.01 -26.81
C VAL A 37 -11.41 -6.85 -25.70
N ARG A 38 -11.73 -8.14 -25.62
CA ARG A 38 -11.18 -9.05 -24.61
C ARG A 38 -9.66 -9.11 -24.68
N GLN A 39 -9.10 -9.19 -25.89
CA GLN A 39 -7.66 -9.27 -26.09
C GLN A 39 -6.96 -7.96 -25.70
N VAL A 40 -7.43 -6.81 -26.21
CA VAL A 40 -6.85 -5.50 -25.88
C VAL A 40 -6.91 -5.22 -24.38
N ALA A 41 -8.02 -5.54 -23.71
CA ALA A 41 -8.16 -5.34 -22.28
C ALA A 41 -7.18 -6.21 -21.48
N LYS A 42 -7.04 -7.49 -21.84
CA LYS A 42 -6.08 -8.40 -21.19
C LYS A 42 -4.64 -7.95 -21.39
N ASP A 43 -4.25 -7.65 -22.63
CA ASP A 43 -2.89 -7.26 -22.98
C ASP A 43 -2.53 -5.92 -22.32
N GLY A 44 -3.46 -4.96 -22.31
CA GLY A 44 -3.28 -3.67 -21.63
C GLY A 44 -3.15 -3.81 -20.12
N ALA A 45 -3.96 -4.66 -19.48
CA ALA A 45 -3.84 -4.93 -18.05
C ALA A 45 -2.50 -5.59 -17.70
N LEU A 46 -2.07 -6.60 -18.47
CA LEU A 46 -0.78 -7.26 -18.26
C LEU A 46 0.39 -6.29 -18.46
N ALA A 47 0.34 -5.43 -19.48
CA ALA A 47 1.37 -4.42 -19.71
C ALA A 47 1.45 -3.41 -18.55
N ALA A 48 0.30 -2.92 -18.06
CA ALA A 48 0.25 -1.99 -16.94
C ALA A 48 0.76 -2.63 -15.64
N LEU A 49 0.41 -3.90 -15.39
CA LEU A 49 0.89 -4.65 -14.22
C LEU A 49 2.39 -4.93 -14.30
N ALA A 50 2.93 -5.27 -15.48
CA ALA A 50 4.37 -5.44 -15.67
C ALA A 50 5.16 -4.14 -15.46
N ALA A 51 4.57 -2.99 -15.81
CA ALA A 51 5.16 -1.67 -15.56
C ALA A 51 4.97 -1.19 -14.11
N SER A 52 4.05 -1.80 -13.36
CA SER A 52 3.75 -1.42 -11.98
C SER A 52 4.90 -1.84 -11.06
N ARG A 53 5.64 -0.85 -10.55
CA ARG A 53 6.63 -1.08 -9.50
C ARG A 53 5.91 -1.15 -8.15
N PRO A 54 6.29 -2.09 -7.26
CA PRO A 54 5.87 -2.02 -5.87
C PRO A 54 6.12 -0.60 -5.32
N GLY A 55 5.17 -0.05 -4.58
CA GLY A 55 5.38 1.22 -3.88
C GLY A 55 6.56 1.13 -2.90
N THR A 56 6.94 2.26 -2.29
CA THR A 56 7.94 2.25 -1.21
C THR A 56 7.52 1.22 -0.16
N PRO A 57 8.40 0.28 0.22
CA PRO A 57 8.11 -0.61 1.33
C PRO A 57 7.64 0.22 2.52
N GLY A 58 6.55 -0.20 3.19
CA GLY A 58 6.23 0.35 4.50
C GLY A 58 7.42 0.17 5.45
N LYS A 59 7.39 0.84 6.62
CA LYS A 59 8.43 0.67 7.64
C LYS A 59 8.62 -0.82 7.91
N SER A 60 9.87 -1.30 7.79
CA SER A 60 10.16 -2.69 8.14
C SER A 60 9.95 -2.91 9.63
N ALA A 61 9.78 -4.16 10.06
CA ALA A 61 9.70 -4.48 11.50
C ALA A 61 10.91 -3.92 12.28
N ARG A 62 12.10 -3.95 11.65
CA ARG A 62 13.32 -3.34 12.19
C ARG A 62 13.21 -1.83 12.34
N ASP A 63 12.59 -1.13 11.38
CA ASP A 63 12.46 0.33 11.45
C ASP A 63 11.45 0.74 12.53
N VAL A 64 10.41 -0.07 12.77
CA VAL A 64 9.47 0.12 13.89
C VAL A 64 10.18 -0.10 15.22
N GLU A 65 10.90 -1.22 15.37
CA GLU A 65 11.66 -1.54 16.58
C GLU A 65 12.72 -0.47 16.89
N LEU A 66 13.39 0.07 15.85
CA LEU A 66 14.35 1.16 16.00
C LEU A 66 13.69 2.45 16.49
N GLU A 67 12.50 2.79 16.00
CA GLU A 67 11.75 3.96 16.46
C GLU A 67 11.30 3.81 17.93
N GLU A 68 10.82 2.62 18.30
CA GLU A 68 10.43 2.33 19.68
C GLU A 68 11.64 2.39 20.63
N ALA A 69 12.78 1.84 20.22
CA ALA A 69 14.01 1.90 20.99
C ALA A 69 14.51 3.35 21.17
N ASN A 70 14.48 4.17 20.11
CA ASN A 70 14.87 5.57 20.20
C ASN A 70 13.94 6.36 21.14
N ALA A 71 12.63 6.12 21.07
CA ALA A 71 11.68 6.75 21.98
C ALA A 71 11.91 6.36 23.45
N GLU A 72 12.31 5.11 23.70
CA GLU A 72 12.66 4.66 25.05
C GLU A 72 13.98 5.26 25.54
N ILE A 73 14.99 5.35 24.67
CA ILE A 73 16.25 6.03 24.97
C ILE A 73 16.00 7.48 25.39
N ASP A 74 15.13 8.20 24.67
CA ASP A 74 14.79 9.59 25.00
C ASP A 74 14.13 9.68 26.38
N ARG A 75 13.13 8.81 26.66
CA ARG A 75 12.43 8.75 27.96
C ARG A 75 13.41 8.46 29.11
N LEU A 76 14.26 7.46 28.95
CA LEU A 76 15.27 7.08 29.94
C LEU A 76 16.31 8.19 30.11
N GLY A 77 16.70 8.85 29.02
CA GLY A 77 17.60 10.00 29.03
C GLY A 77 17.08 11.13 29.90
N GLU A 78 15.80 11.48 29.78
CA GLU A 78 15.16 12.48 30.66
C GLU A 78 15.11 12.03 32.12
N ALA A 79 14.74 10.78 32.39
CA ALA A 79 14.71 10.25 33.75
C ALA A 79 16.11 10.27 34.41
N VAL A 80 17.16 9.92 33.66
CA VAL A 80 18.55 9.98 34.14
C VAL A 80 18.98 11.41 34.44
N LYS A 81 18.61 12.39 33.58
CA LYS A 81 18.89 13.81 33.84
C LYS A 81 18.23 14.28 35.14
N GLU A 82 16.96 13.94 35.37
CA GLU A 82 16.26 14.28 36.61
C GLU A 82 16.94 13.68 37.86
N LEU A 83 17.34 12.41 37.79
CA LEU A 83 18.02 11.74 38.88
C LEU A 83 19.39 12.37 39.17
N ALA A 84 20.15 12.73 38.13
CA ALA A 84 21.43 13.42 38.28
C ALA A 84 21.30 14.79 38.98
N VAL A 85 20.24 15.54 38.66
CA VAL A 85 19.92 16.80 39.36
C VAL A 85 19.60 16.54 40.83
N LYS A 86 18.73 15.56 41.12
CA LYS A 86 18.37 15.19 42.50
C LYS A 86 19.59 14.75 43.31
N LEU A 87 20.46 13.94 42.72
CA LEU A 87 21.70 13.48 43.35
C LEU A 87 22.62 14.67 43.69
N THR A 88 22.88 15.55 42.73
CA THR A 88 23.71 16.76 42.95
C THR A 88 23.17 17.62 44.10
N LEU A 89 21.84 17.79 44.18
CA LEU A 89 21.20 18.54 45.25
C LEU A 89 21.34 17.85 46.61
N LEU A 90 21.21 16.52 46.65
CA LEU A 90 21.41 15.72 47.86
C LEU A 90 22.87 15.76 48.31
N GLU A 91 23.83 15.63 47.41
CA GLU A 91 25.26 15.75 47.71
C GLU A 91 25.62 17.14 48.22
N LYS A 92 24.99 18.21 47.69
CA LYS A 92 25.16 19.57 48.23
C LYS A 92 24.51 19.75 49.61
N LYS A 93 23.39 19.07 49.88
CA LYS A 93 22.66 19.14 51.16
C LYS A 93 23.26 18.26 52.25
N GLY A 94 23.83 17.12 51.84
CA GLY A 94 24.57 16.16 52.65
C GLY A 94 26.07 16.31 52.48
N GLY A 95 26.54 17.49 52.06
CA GLY A 95 27.94 17.87 52.10
C GLY A 95 28.47 17.51 53.49
N LEU A 96 29.39 16.55 53.48
CA LEU A 96 30.04 15.97 54.63
C LEU A 96 30.56 17.06 55.57
N ASP A 97 30.31 16.85 56.87
CA ASP A 97 31.22 17.26 57.94
C ASP A 97 32.66 16.78 57.66
#